data_AF-A0A966C658-F1
#
_entry.id   AF-A0A966C658-F1
#
_cell.length_a   1.000
_cell.length_b   1.000
_cell.length_c   1.000
_cell.angle_alpha   90.00
_cell.angle_beta   90.00
_cell.angle_gamma   90.00
#
_symmetry.space_group_name_H-M   'P 1'
#
loop_
_entity.id
_entity.type
_entity.pdbx_description
1 polymer ?
#
loop_
_entity_poly.entity_id
_entity_poly.type
_entity_poly.pdbx_seq_one_letter_code
_entity_poly.pdbx_strand_id
1 'polypeptide(L)'
;WKKRIKGIILDSFITLFVVGILSISGLLVWVSTMKIPDLSSFEDRRILQSTKIYDHTGEILLYDLHQDVKRTIVPFEDISRNIKNATIAIEDERFYSHFGIDIKGILRAAFVNIKDGDLLGGQGGSTLTQQVIKNSILQNDKKLTRKIKEAILSVKIERVLNKDQILAIYLNESPYG
;
A
#
# COMPACT_ATOMS: atom_id res chain seq x y z
N TRP A 1 -50.33 10.63 -13.79
CA TRP A 1 -49.15 11.23 -13.13
C TRP A 1 -48.23 10.19 -12.47
N LYS A 2 -48.69 9.41 -11.46
CA LYS A 2 -47.89 8.36 -10.78
C LYS A 2 -47.26 7.30 -11.70
N LYS A 3 -47.94 6.85 -12.77
CA LYS A 3 -47.39 5.89 -13.75
C LYS A 3 -46.21 6.46 -14.57
N ARG A 4 -46.24 7.76 -14.91
CA ARG A 4 -45.15 8.42 -15.66
C ARG A 4 -43.91 8.62 -14.77
N ILE A 5 -44.10 8.96 -13.49
CA ILE A 5 -43.01 9.09 -12.51
C ILE A 5 -42.31 7.74 -12.28
N LYS A 6 -43.07 6.63 -12.16
CA LYS A 6 -42.49 5.29 -12.03
C LYS A 6 -41.64 4.87 -13.25
N GLY A 7 -42.08 5.22 -14.46
CA GLY A 7 -41.32 4.97 -15.69
C GLY A 7 -39.99 5.72 -15.70
N ILE A 8 -40.00 7.02 -15.40
CA ILE A 8 -38.79 7.86 -15.35
C ILE A 8 -37.77 7.34 -14.31
N ILE A 9 -38.25 6.92 -13.13
CA ILE A 9 -37.38 6.34 -12.10
C ILE A 9 -36.74 5.04 -12.60
N LEU A 10 -37.53 4.15 -13.19
CA LEU A 10 -37.04 2.88 -13.72
C LEU A 10 -36.02 3.08 -14.84
N ASP A 11 -36.30 3.96 -15.80
CA ASP A 11 -35.38 4.29 -16.90
C ASP A 11 -34.08 4.92 -16.39
N SER A 12 -34.15 5.75 -15.35
CA SER A 12 -32.97 6.32 -14.69
C SER A 12 -32.12 5.25 -14.02
N PHE A 13 -32.75 4.29 -13.32
CA PHE A 13 -32.04 3.15 -12.72
C PHE A 13 -31.37 2.27 -13.77
N ILE A 14 -32.08 1.94 -14.86
CA ILE A 14 -31.54 1.14 -15.96
C ILE A 14 -30.36 1.86 -16.62
N THR A 15 -30.49 3.17 -16.87
CA THR A 15 -29.42 3.98 -17.46
C THR A 15 -28.19 4.00 -16.55
N LEU A 16 -28.36 4.24 -15.24
CA LEU A 16 -27.27 4.22 -14.28
C LEU A 16 -26.58 2.84 -14.23
N PHE A 17 -27.36 1.76 -14.28
CA PHE A 17 -26.85 0.40 -14.29
C PHE A 17 -26.03 0.09 -15.54
N VAL A 18 -26.53 0.46 -16.73
CA VAL A 18 -25.81 0.29 -18.00
C VAL A 18 -24.52 1.11 -18.03
N VAL A 19 -24.57 2.39 -17.60
CA VAL A 19 -23.37 3.24 -17.48
C VAL A 19 -22.36 2.65 -16.49
N GLY A 20 -22.84 2.08 -15.38
CA GLY A 20 -22.01 1.38 -14.41
C GLY A 20 -21.28 0.19 -15.01
N ILE A 21 -21.99 -0.69 -15.74
CA ILE A 21 -21.40 -1.85 -16.42
C ILE A 21 -20.38 -1.41 -17.47
N LEU A 22 -20.70 -0.40 -18.30
CA LEU A 22 -19.79 0.10 -19.33
C LEU A 22 -18.52 0.68 -18.71
N SER A 23 -18.66 1.41 -17.60
CA SER A 23 -17.54 2.00 -16.87
C SER A 23 -16.64 0.93 -16.24
N ILE A 24 -17.23 -0.10 -15.61
CA ILE A 24 -16.49 -1.25 -15.07
C ILE A 24 -15.77 -2.00 -16.20
N SER A 25 -16.44 -2.23 -17.33
CA SER A 25 -15.86 -2.92 -18.49
C SER A 25 -14.68 -2.14 -19.07
N GLY A 26 -14.83 -0.82 -19.25
CA GLY A 26 -13.74 0.06 -19.69
C GLY A 26 -12.57 0.06 -18.71
N LEU A 27 -12.84 0.08 -17.41
CA LEU A 27 -11.82 -0.02 -16.37
C LEU A 27 -11.09 -1.36 -16.42
N LEU A 28 -11.78 -2.48 -16.60
CA LEU A 28 -11.18 -3.81 -16.73
C LEU A 28 -10.28 -3.90 -17.96
N VAL A 29 -10.74 -3.40 -19.11
CA VAL A 29 -9.92 -3.33 -20.33
C VAL A 29 -8.67 -2.49 -20.06
N TRP A 30 -8.82 -1.30 -19.48
CA TRP A 30 -7.68 -0.45 -19.15
C TRP A 30 -6.69 -1.13 -18.19
N VAL A 31 -7.17 -1.79 -17.13
CA VAL A 31 -6.33 -2.55 -16.20
C VAL A 31 -5.61 -3.70 -16.89
N SER A 32 -6.26 -4.40 -17.82
CA SER A 32 -5.64 -5.50 -18.58
C SER A 32 -4.48 -5.04 -19.46
N THR A 33 -4.47 -3.78 -19.89
CA THR A 33 -3.35 -3.19 -20.65
C THR A 33 -2.16 -2.78 -19.77
N MET A 34 -2.29 -2.81 -18.44
CA MET A 34 -1.23 -2.42 -17.53
C MET A 34 -0.18 -3.52 -17.39
N LYS A 35 1.09 -3.14 -17.53
CA LYS A 35 2.21 -4.00 -17.16
C LYS A 35 2.31 -4.07 -15.63
N ILE A 36 2.05 -5.25 -15.08
CA ILE A 36 2.20 -5.55 -13.66
C ILE A 36 3.60 -6.17 -13.47
N PRO A 37 4.46 -5.55 -12.64
CA PRO A 37 5.77 -6.13 -12.32
C PRO A 37 5.63 -7.54 -11.75
N ASP A 38 6.58 -8.41 -12.10
CA ASP A 38 6.69 -9.72 -11.47
C ASP A 38 7.30 -9.56 -10.07
N LEU A 39 6.87 -10.41 -9.14
CA LEU A 39 7.35 -10.45 -7.75
C LEU A 39 8.37 -11.55 -7.50
N SER A 40 8.70 -12.37 -8.50
CA SER A 40 9.70 -13.45 -8.39
C SER A 40 11.05 -12.95 -7.88
N SER A 41 11.45 -11.71 -8.20
CA SER A 41 12.70 -11.11 -7.76
C SER A 41 12.59 -10.31 -6.44
N PHE A 42 11.40 -10.26 -5.83
CA PHE A 42 11.19 -9.45 -4.64
C PHE A 42 11.89 -10.02 -3.40
N GLU A 43 11.98 -11.35 -3.31
CA GLU A 43 12.70 -12.07 -2.25
C GLU A 43 14.22 -11.90 -2.39
N ASP A 44 14.73 -11.95 -3.61
CA ASP A 44 16.16 -11.82 -3.91
C ASP A 44 16.65 -10.36 -3.99
N ARG A 45 15.76 -9.38 -3.71
CA ARG A 45 16.15 -7.98 -3.85
C ARG A 45 17.21 -7.63 -2.81
N ARG A 46 18.25 -6.95 -3.27
CA ARG A 46 19.22 -6.30 -2.38
C ARG A 46 18.70 -4.92 -2.02
N ILE A 47 18.34 -4.73 -0.75
CA ILE A 47 17.93 -3.43 -0.23
C ILE A 47 19.16 -2.54 -0.13
N LEU A 48 19.10 -1.35 -0.74
CA LEU A 48 20.17 -0.34 -0.63
C LEU A 48 20.34 0.07 0.83
N GLN A 49 21.56 0.00 1.34
CA GLN A 49 21.93 0.37 2.70
C GLN A 49 23.25 1.12 2.72
N SER A 50 23.50 1.85 3.80
CA SER A 50 24.74 2.58 4.02
C SER A 50 25.93 1.64 4.13
N THR A 51 27.08 2.09 3.61
CA THR A 51 28.38 1.48 3.92
C THR A 51 28.93 2.10 5.20
N LYS A 52 29.20 1.27 6.21
CA LYS A 52 29.74 1.72 7.51
C LYS A 52 31.22 1.41 7.62
N ILE A 53 32.02 2.42 7.96
CA ILE A 53 33.46 2.30 8.21
C ILE A 53 33.68 2.46 9.71
N TYR A 54 34.26 1.44 10.33
CA TYR A 54 34.57 1.42 11.75
C TYR A 54 36.08 1.58 12.00
N ASP A 55 36.45 1.90 13.23
CA ASP A 55 37.82 1.83 13.71
C ASP A 55 38.35 0.38 13.75
N HIS A 56 39.61 0.19 14.17
CA HIS A 56 40.22 -1.14 14.20
C HIS A 56 39.56 -2.09 15.23
N THR A 57 38.81 -1.56 16.21
CA THR A 57 38.10 -2.37 17.21
C THR A 57 36.75 -2.86 16.67
N GLY A 58 36.18 -2.15 15.70
CA GLY A 58 34.83 -2.41 15.18
C GLY A 58 33.73 -1.77 16.01
N GLU A 59 34.06 -1.06 17.08
CA GLU A 59 33.08 -0.44 18.00
C GLU A 59 32.76 1.00 17.61
N ILE A 60 33.76 1.77 17.18
CA ILE A 60 33.58 3.19 16.88
C ILE A 60 33.27 3.35 15.39
N LEU A 61 32.06 3.82 15.08
CA LEU A 61 31.68 4.19 13.72
C LEU A 61 32.37 5.49 13.32
N LEU A 62 33.25 5.43 12.31
CA LEU A 62 33.99 6.58 11.79
C LEU A 62 33.24 7.28 10.66
N TYR A 63 32.65 6.51 9.73
CA TYR A 63 31.91 7.05 8.59
C TYR A 63 30.67 6.21 8.23
N ASP A 64 29.61 6.90 7.82
CA ASP A 64 28.36 6.33 7.30
C ASP A 64 28.15 6.85 5.86
N LEU A 65 28.69 6.10 4.89
CA LEU A 65 28.68 6.47 3.48
C LEU A 65 27.38 5.99 2.83
N HIS A 66 26.65 6.92 2.22
CA HIS A 66 25.41 6.67 1.50
C HIS A 66 25.29 7.61 0.29
N GLN A 67 24.53 7.18 -0.71
CA GLN A 67 24.11 8.03 -1.82
C GLN A 67 22.80 8.72 -1.43
N ASP A 68 21.68 8.35 -2.07
CA ASP A 68 20.37 8.96 -1.83
C ASP A 68 19.65 8.41 -0.59
N VAL A 69 20.15 7.32 0.00
CA VAL A 69 19.46 6.61 1.09
C VAL A 69 20.41 6.24 2.20
N LYS A 70 20.23 6.86 3.37
CA LYS A 70 20.89 6.48 4.63
C LYS A 70 20.07 5.42 5.34
N ARG A 71 20.51 4.15 5.30
CA ARG A 71 19.76 3.02 5.88
C ARG A 71 20.67 2.04 6.58
N THR A 72 20.22 1.55 7.74
CA THR A 72 20.76 0.36 8.41
C THR A 72 19.67 -0.68 8.44
N ILE A 73 19.93 -1.87 7.90
CA ILE A 73 18.99 -2.98 8.01
C ILE A 73 19.09 -3.56 9.42
N VAL A 74 17.96 -3.65 10.10
CA VAL A 74 17.84 -4.22 11.45
C VAL A 74 17.05 -5.53 11.35
N PRO A 75 17.58 -6.65 11.89
CA PRO A 75 16.84 -7.91 11.99
C PRO A 75 15.52 -7.70 12.73
N PHE A 76 14.45 -8.38 12.31
CA PHE A 76 13.10 -8.08 12.81
C PHE A 76 13.01 -8.26 14.33
N GLU A 77 13.60 -9.32 14.83
CA GLU A 77 13.79 -9.73 16.23
C GLU A 77 14.46 -8.66 17.08
N ASP A 78 15.40 -7.88 16.52
CA ASP A 78 16.08 -6.80 17.22
C ASP A 78 15.25 -5.50 17.25
N ILE A 79 14.22 -5.40 16.41
CA ILE A 79 13.31 -4.25 16.42
C ILE A 79 12.42 -4.31 17.66
N SER A 80 12.45 -3.23 18.45
CA SER A 80 11.63 -3.08 19.65
C SER A 80 10.15 -3.36 19.38
N ARG A 81 9.53 -4.15 20.27
CA ARG A 81 8.09 -4.44 20.23
C ARG A 81 7.23 -3.18 20.25
N ASN A 82 7.69 -2.12 20.92
CA ASN A 82 6.96 -0.85 20.97
C ASN A 82 6.88 -0.20 19.59
N ILE A 83 7.95 -0.24 18.80
CA ILE A 83 7.96 0.30 17.43
C ILE A 83 7.01 -0.51 16.54
N LYS A 84 7.13 -1.85 16.56
CA LYS A 84 6.23 -2.74 15.81
C LYS A 84 4.76 -2.43 16.10
N ASN A 85 4.40 -2.39 17.38
CA ASN A 85 3.03 -2.14 17.81
C ASN A 85 2.55 -0.73 17.47
N ALA A 86 3.38 0.29 17.66
CA ALA A 86 3.02 1.68 17.35
C ALA A 86 2.78 1.87 15.85
N THR A 87 3.66 1.33 15.00
CA THR A 87 3.50 1.36 13.55
C THR A 87 2.22 0.67 13.12
N ILE A 88 1.93 -0.53 13.63
CA ILE A 88 0.67 -1.22 13.33
C ILE A 88 -0.53 -0.39 13.79
N ALA A 89 -0.52 0.13 15.01
CA ALA A 89 -1.66 0.89 15.55
C ALA A 89 -1.97 2.17 14.76
N ILE A 90 -0.95 2.85 14.25
CA ILE A 90 -1.08 4.11 13.52
C ILE A 90 -1.40 3.87 12.03
N GLU A 91 -0.66 2.97 11.38
CA GLU A 91 -0.72 2.81 9.92
C GLU A 91 -1.77 1.80 9.47
N ASP A 92 -1.95 0.71 10.22
CA ASP A 92 -2.77 -0.43 9.81
C ASP A 92 -3.17 -1.30 11.02
N GLU A 93 -4.09 -0.83 11.85
CA GLU A 93 -4.49 -1.48 13.11
C GLU A 93 -4.89 -2.96 12.92
N ARG A 94 -5.42 -3.28 11.75
CA ARG A 94 -5.90 -4.61 11.37
C ARG A 94 -4.89 -5.43 10.59
N PHE A 95 -3.62 -5.03 10.56
CA PHE A 95 -2.57 -5.60 9.73
C PHE A 95 -2.56 -7.14 9.71
N TYR A 96 -2.65 -7.78 10.88
CA TYR A 96 -2.63 -9.24 10.99
C TYR A 96 -3.95 -9.95 10.64
N SER A 97 -5.03 -9.21 10.39
CA SER A 97 -6.37 -9.77 10.18
C SER A 97 -6.87 -9.71 8.74
N HIS A 98 -6.22 -8.92 7.88
CA HIS A 98 -6.57 -8.79 6.46
C HIS A 98 -5.51 -9.41 5.55
N PHE A 99 -5.83 -9.53 4.26
CA PHE A 99 -4.94 -10.11 3.26
C PHE A 99 -4.71 -9.15 2.09
N GLY A 100 -3.56 -8.47 2.09
CA GLY A 100 -3.12 -7.49 1.10
C GLY A 100 -3.86 -6.15 1.15
N ILE A 101 -5.19 -6.17 1.25
CA ILE A 101 -6.06 -4.99 1.33
C ILE A 101 -7.04 -5.11 2.51
N ASP A 102 -7.32 -3.98 3.16
CA ASP A 102 -8.32 -3.89 4.21
C ASP A 102 -9.59 -3.25 3.68
N ILE A 103 -10.55 -4.08 3.24
CA ILE A 103 -11.84 -3.62 2.71
C ILE A 103 -12.60 -2.81 3.78
N LYS A 104 -12.58 -3.25 5.04
CA LYS A 104 -13.23 -2.53 6.14
C LYS A 104 -12.53 -1.18 6.37
N GLY A 105 -11.20 -1.14 6.21
CA GLY A 105 -10.39 0.06 6.38
C GLY A 105 -10.69 1.10 5.32
N ILE A 106 -10.79 0.65 4.06
CA ILE A 106 -11.19 1.47 2.91
C ILE A 106 -12.60 2.02 3.10
N LEU A 107 -13.58 1.18 3.48
CA LEU A 107 -14.96 1.62 3.68
C LEU A 107 -15.10 2.62 4.84
N ARG A 108 -14.40 2.36 5.96
CA ARG A 108 -14.35 3.28 7.10
C ARG A 108 -13.75 4.62 6.69
N ALA A 109 -12.58 4.60 6.03
CA ALA A 109 -11.91 5.80 5.56
C ALA A 109 -12.81 6.61 4.60
N ALA A 110 -13.46 5.94 3.64
CA ALA A 110 -14.39 6.58 2.72
C ALA A 110 -15.57 7.24 3.47
N PHE A 111 -16.16 6.54 4.44
CA PHE A 111 -17.28 7.08 5.23
C PHE A 111 -16.87 8.29 6.06
N VAL A 112 -15.74 8.22 6.76
CA VAL A 112 -15.21 9.33 7.57
C VAL A 112 -14.89 10.53 6.68
N ASN A 113 -14.20 10.33 5.56
CA ASN A 113 -13.81 11.40 4.65
C ASN A 113 -15.02 12.10 3.99
N ILE A 114 -16.09 11.36 3.69
CA ILE A 114 -17.36 11.94 3.22
C ILE A 114 -18.02 12.76 4.32
N LYS A 115 -18.07 12.24 5.55
CA LYS A 115 -18.70 12.90 6.69
C LYS A 115 -17.97 14.20 7.06
N ASP A 116 -16.65 14.19 7.02
CA ASP A 116 -15.82 15.32 7.45
C ASP A 116 -15.57 16.32 6.29
N GLY A 117 -16.11 16.05 5.10
CA GLY A 117 -15.94 16.91 3.92
C GLY A 117 -14.54 16.90 3.31
N ASP A 118 -13.63 16.07 3.83
CA ASP A 118 -12.25 15.96 3.39
C ASP A 118 -12.01 14.68 2.59
N LEU A 119 -12.43 14.72 1.31
CA LEU A 119 -12.27 13.60 0.38
C LEU A 119 -10.82 13.35 -0.05
N LEU A 120 -9.89 14.27 0.20
CA LEU A 120 -8.54 14.25 -0.39
C LEU A 120 -7.39 14.20 0.64
N GLY A 121 -7.62 14.65 1.87
CA GLY A 121 -6.65 14.68 2.98
C GLY A 121 -7.08 13.92 4.24
N GLY A 122 -8.28 13.33 4.23
CA GLY A 122 -8.82 12.59 5.37
C GLY A 122 -8.11 11.26 5.65
N GLN A 123 -8.72 10.45 6.51
CA GLN A 123 -8.18 9.18 6.99
C GLN A 123 -7.70 8.27 5.83
N GLY A 124 -6.47 7.76 5.94
CA GLY A 124 -5.90 6.81 5.00
C GLY A 124 -6.56 5.43 5.10
N GLY A 125 -6.83 4.79 3.95
CA GLY A 125 -7.33 3.42 3.85
C GLY A 125 -6.31 2.42 3.30
N SER A 126 -5.02 2.79 3.23
CA SER A 126 -3.98 1.93 2.67
C SER A 126 -3.40 1.00 3.72
N THR A 127 -3.08 -0.24 3.35
CA THR A 127 -2.44 -1.20 4.26
C THR A 127 -0.92 -1.05 4.28
N LEU A 128 -0.26 -1.56 5.32
CA LEU A 128 1.21 -1.61 5.38
C LEU A 128 1.80 -2.34 4.16
N THR A 129 1.17 -3.43 3.73
CA THR A 129 1.57 -4.19 2.54
C THR A 129 1.50 -3.36 1.26
N GLN A 130 0.45 -2.54 1.09
CA GLN A 130 0.38 -1.60 -0.04
C GLN A 130 1.49 -0.56 0.02
N GLN A 131 1.83 -0.07 1.22
CA GLN A 131 2.92 0.88 1.40
C GLN A 131 4.29 0.27 1.08
N VAL A 132 4.53 -0.99 1.46
CA VAL A 132 5.73 -1.73 1.06
C VAL A 132 5.84 -1.78 -0.47
N ILE A 133 4.79 -2.21 -1.17
CA ILE A 133 4.80 -2.26 -2.63
C ILE A 133 5.05 -0.88 -3.26
N LYS A 134 4.39 0.16 -2.73
CA LYS A 134 4.55 1.55 -3.18
C LYS A 134 6.00 2.00 -3.08
N ASN A 135 6.64 1.73 -1.94
CA ASN A 135 8.00 2.18 -1.65
C ASN A 135 9.06 1.31 -2.32
N SER A 136 8.82 0.02 -2.56
CA SER A 136 9.85 -0.87 -3.11
C SER A 136 9.84 -0.97 -4.63
N ILE A 137 8.66 -0.93 -5.28
CA ILE A 137 8.53 -1.26 -6.73
C ILE A 137 7.94 -0.10 -7.54
N LEU A 138 6.96 0.62 -6.97
CA LEU A 138 6.10 1.51 -7.76
C LEU A 138 6.39 3.00 -7.59
N GLN A 139 7.58 3.38 -7.10
CA GLN A 139 7.91 4.78 -6.79
C GLN A 139 7.62 5.74 -7.96
N ASN A 140 7.93 5.32 -9.18
CA ASN A 140 7.85 6.13 -10.40
C ASN A 140 6.50 6.05 -11.15
N ASP A 141 5.52 5.29 -10.65
CA ASP A 141 4.23 5.13 -11.34
C ASP A 141 3.25 6.28 -11.07
N LYS A 142 2.39 6.60 -12.05
CA LYS A 142 1.30 7.59 -11.89
C LYS A 142 0.35 7.16 -10.76
N LYS A 143 -0.14 8.11 -9.96
CA LYS A 143 -0.91 7.86 -8.71
C LYS A 143 -2.07 6.85 -8.89
N LEU A 144 -2.90 6.99 -9.92
CA LEU A 144 -4.05 6.11 -10.12
C LEU A 144 -3.64 4.69 -10.54
N THR A 145 -2.77 4.56 -11.55
CA THR A 145 -2.26 3.25 -12.00
C THR A 145 -1.49 2.56 -10.89
N ARG A 146 -0.68 3.33 -10.15
CA ARG A 146 0.05 2.87 -8.98
C ARG A 146 -0.89 2.29 -7.93
N LYS A 147 -1.99 2.96 -7.60
CA LYS A 147 -2.90 2.49 -6.55
C LYS A 147 -3.59 1.17 -6.89
N ILE A 148 -3.91 0.96 -8.17
CA ILE A 148 -4.44 -0.32 -8.64
C ILE A 148 -3.37 -1.41 -8.56
N LYS A 149 -2.14 -1.13 -9.02
CA LYS A 149 -1.01 -2.06 -8.91
C LYS A 149 -0.68 -2.38 -7.46
N GLU A 150 -0.72 -1.42 -6.55
CA GLU A 150 -0.55 -1.62 -5.10
C GLU A 150 -1.54 -2.68 -4.59
N ALA A 151 -2.83 -2.56 -4.93
CA ALA A 151 -3.86 -3.51 -4.50
C ALA A 151 -3.65 -4.92 -5.08
N ILE A 152 -3.25 -5.03 -6.35
CA ILE A 152 -3.01 -6.34 -6.97
C ILE A 152 -1.75 -7.00 -6.40
N LEU A 153 -0.65 -6.23 -6.30
CA LEU A 153 0.63 -6.73 -5.84
C LEU A 153 0.64 -6.99 -4.33
N SER A 154 -0.12 -6.25 -3.53
CA SER A 154 -0.21 -6.51 -2.08
C SER A 154 -0.87 -7.86 -1.78
N VAL A 155 -1.87 -8.25 -2.56
CA VAL A 155 -2.48 -9.59 -2.47
C VAL A 155 -1.52 -10.67 -2.96
N LYS A 156 -0.71 -10.39 -3.99
CA LYS A 156 0.27 -11.36 -4.49
C LYS A 156 1.43 -11.56 -3.50
N ILE A 157 1.96 -10.48 -2.91
CA ILE A 157 3.13 -10.56 -2.02
C ILE A 157 2.79 -11.29 -0.72
N GLU A 158 1.58 -11.13 -0.18
CA GLU A 158 1.15 -11.85 1.03
C GLU A 158 0.92 -13.35 0.81
N ARG A 159 0.96 -13.85 -0.44
CA ARG A 159 0.98 -15.29 -0.70
C ARG A 159 2.36 -15.92 -0.51
N VAL A 160 3.41 -15.11 -0.55
CA VAL A 160 4.80 -15.57 -0.49
C VAL A 160 5.49 -15.10 0.79
N LEU A 161 5.15 -13.91 1.29
CA LEU A 161 5.65 -13.37 2.55
C LEU A 161 4.61 -13.41 3.65
N ASN A 162 5.05 -13.75 4.85
CA ASN A 162 4.23 -13.62 6.06
C ASN A 162 4.19 -12.17 6.57
N LYS A 163 3.26 -11.90 7.49
CA LYS A 163 3.03 -10.53 8.02
C LYS A 163 4.26 -9.95 8.72
N ASP A 164 5.04 -10.76 9.43
CA ASP A 164 6.24 -10.30 10.13
C ASP A 164 7.35 -9.90 9.15
N GLN A 165 7.54 -10.67 8.07
CA GLN A 165 8.46 -10.31 6.98
C GLN A 165 8.05 -8.99 6.31
N ILE A 166 6.77 -8.80 6.06
CA ILE A 166 6.25 -7.56 5.46
C ILE A 166 6.48 -6.37 6.39
N LEU A 167 6.20 -6.54 7.69
CA LEU A 167 6.44 -5.50 8.68
C LEU A 167 7.93 -5.18 8.82
N ALA A 168 8.80 -6.20 8.78
CA ALA A 168 10.25 -6.03 8.79
C ALA A 168 10.72 -5.20 7.60
N ILE A 169 10.22 -5.51 6.40
CA ILE A 169 10.52 -4.76 5.18
C ILE A 169 10.04 -3.31 5.31
N TYR A 170 8.80 -3.11 5.77
CA TYR A 170 8.24 -1.78 5.95
C TYR A 170 9.11 -0.93 6.90
N LEU A 171 9.44 -1.47 8.07
CA LEU A 171 10.18 -0.75 9.10
C LEU A 171 11.61 -0.42 8.67
N ASN A 172 12.21 -1.26 7.82
CA ASN A 172 13.55 -1.02 7.28
C ASN A 172 13.55 -0.10 6.05
N GLU A 173 12.47 -0.05 5.26
CA GLU A 173 12.45 0.72 4.01
C GLU A 173 11.70 2.04 4.06
N SER A 174 10.75 2.20 4.98
CA SER A 174 9.97 3.42 5.09
C SER A 174 10.87 4.64 5.36
N PRO A 175 10.65 5.77 4.67
CA PRO A 175 11.35 7.02 4.98
C PRO A 175 10.84 7.56 6.33
N TYR A 176 11.77 8.02 7.18
CA TYR A 176 11.46 8.62 8.49
C TYR A 176 11.74 10.13 8.56
N GLY A 177 12.24 10.73 7.47
CA GLY A 177 12.66 12.13 7.39
C GLY A 177 13.72 12.31 6.32
#